data_AF-A0A317MHJ8-F1
#
_entry.id   AF-A0A317MHJ8-F1
#
_cell.length_a   1.000
_cell.length_b   1.000
_cell.length_c   1.000
_cell.angle_alpha   90.00
_cell.angle_beta   90.00
_cell.angle_gamma   90.00
#
_symmetry.space_group_name_H-M   'P 1'
#
loop_
_entity.id
_entity.type
_entity.pdbx_description
1 polymer ?
#
loop_
_entity_poly.entity_id
_entity_poly.type
_entity_poly.pdbx_seq_one_letter_code
_entity_poly.pdbx_strand_id
1 'polypeptide(L)'
;MPLEFFLKSETDRQQLISFLNIYHAQCEVVCPEQRPKRSPIKGAQTCRYCGATSLKRWKEAHTFSHALGNNTLFSYDECDVCNERFSTWETDLAAFLGPSRTLNQVRGKKGIPKSKSADRQVEIVGDDTWEGQTEHIKIERTALEKDAIRIDVEKGETAVTFVKETYRPLHVFKALIKMAYAILPQDDLPFYEVTKQFLNSSSLDNELAHTATINKITFTFGVGTSSPFLLLYKKKDLSLPHPTHVALLFWQNYVFQYGIPYHSADIERFGKKPMSQPQLPPFLFFEGKNVKSFARIVSLSSREPLKGEKETIEFFHGAGIPSTVYDTDTGELIDAKLNPDDVKFIHLSREKIIYPGKKKGI
;
A
#
# COMPACT_ATOMS: atom_id res chain seq x y z
N MET A 1 -17.52 7.96 11.00
CA MET A 1 -18.59 7.14 10.38
C MET A 1 -18.16 5.72 10.66
N PRO A 2 -18.92 4.86 11.37
CA PRO A 2 -18.45 3.49 11.50
C PRO A 2 -18.50 2.91 10.10
N LEU A 3 -17.32 2.66 9.51
CA LEU A 3 -17.22 1.81 8.33
C LEU A 3 -17.89 0.49 8.72
N GLU A 4 -19.02 0.17 8.10
CA GLU A 4 -19.63 -1.14 8.28
C GLU A 4 -18.71 -2.16 7.61
N PHE A 5 -18.28 -3.13 8.41
CA PHE A 5 -17.36 -4.18 8.01
C PHE A 5 -18.08 -5.51 8.00
N PHE A 6 -17.92 -6.26 6.92
CA PHE A 6 -18.46 -7.62 6.77
C PHE A 6 -17.35 -8.65 6.92
N LEU A 7 -17.69 -9.80 7.51
CA LEU A 7 -16.77 -10.93 7.72
C LEU A 7 -17.09 -12.03 6.71
N LYS A 8 -16.07 -12.76 6.24
CA LYS A 8 -16.24 -13.80 5.21
C LYS A 8 -16.69 -15.14 5.79
N SER A 9 -16.40 -15.38 7.05
CA SER A 9 -16.65 -16.65 7.71
C SER A 9 -16.86 -16.49 9.22
N GLU A 10 -17.40 -17.54 9.84
CA GLU A 10 -17.46 -17.63 11.30
C GLU A 10 -16.05 -17.65 11.93
N THR A 11 -15.06 -18.20 11.22
CA THR A 11 -13.65 -18.17 11.68
C THR A 11 -13.14 -16.74 11.77
N ASP A 12 -13.44 -15.90 10.78
CA ASP A 12 -13.11 -14.48 10.81
C ASP A 12 -13.83 -13.78 11.96
N ARG A 13 -15.09 -14.13 12.26
CA ARG A 13 -15.81 -13.60 13.42
C ARG A 13 -15.12 -13.92 14.74
N GLN A 14 -14.67 -15.16 14.91
CA GLN A 14 -13.96 -15.56 16.13
C GLN A 14 -12.59 -14.87 16.25
N GLN A 15 -11.86 -14.71 15.14
CA GLN A 15 -10.61 -13.95 15.12
C GLN A 15 -10.83 -12.48 15.48
N LEU A 16 -11.91 -11.86 14.96
CA LEU A 16 -12.29 -10.50 15.32
C LEU A 16 -12.54 -10.38 16.83
N ILE A 17 -13.36 -11.27 17.39
CA ILE A 17 -13.67 -11.28 18.82
C ILE A 17 -12.39 -11.43 19.64
N SER A 18 -11.49 -12.35 19.26
CA SER A 18 -10.19 -12.53 19.92
C SER A 18 -9.35 -11.25 19.90
N PHE A 19 -9.27 -10.58 18.75
CA PHE A 19 -8.57 -9.30 18.64
C PHE A 19 -9.19 -8.21 19.51
N LEU A 20 -10.52 -8.06 19.47
CA LEU A 20 -11.25 -7.05 20.24
C LEU A 20 -11.28 -7.34 21.74
N ASN A 21 -11.01 -8.58 22.17
CA ASN A 21 -10.78 -8.88 23.59
C ASN A 21 -9.47 -8.26 24.10
N ILE A 22 -8.47 -8.12 23.22
CA ILE A 22 -7.15 -7.55 23.56
C ILE A 22 -7.13 -6.04 23.34
N TYR A 23 -7.78 -5.56 22.29
CA TYR A 23 -7.69 -4.17 21.82
C TYR A 23 -9.03 -3.44 21.84
N HIS A 24 -8.99 -2.13 22.01
CA HIS A 24 -10.11 -1.23 21.69
C HIS A 24 -9.69 -0.27 20.57
N ALA A 25 -10.65 0.13 19.73
CA ALA A 25 -10.41 1.16 18.73
C ALA A 25 -10.16 2.49 19.44
N GLN A 26 -9.07 3.17 19.09
CA GLN A 26 -8.67 4.43 19.70
C GLN A 26 -8.88 5.60 18.74
N CYS A 27 -8.49 5.43 17.47
CA CYS A 27 -8.57 6.49 16.48
C CYS A 27 -8.82 5.91 15.09
N GLU A 28 -9.59 6.64 14.28
CA GLU A 28 -9.76 6.43 12.85
C GLU A 28 -9.38 7.74 12.15
N VAL A 29 -8.46 7.65 11.19
CA VAL A 29 -8.07 8.79 10.37
C VAL A 29 -8.23 8.45 8.90
N VAL A 30 -9.13 9.17 8.24
CA VAL A 30 -9.44 9.02 6.81
C VAL A 30 -8.90 10.24 6.08
N CYS A 31 -8.30 10.04 4.89
CA CYS A 31 -8.01 11.16 4.00
C CYS A 31 -9.32 11.85 3.58
N PRO A 32 -9.51 13.15 3.89
CA PRO A 32 -10.74 13.85 3.54
C PRO A 32 -10.86 13.96 2.02
N GLU A 33 -12.08 13.90 1.49
CA GLU A 33 -12.34 13.99 0.04
C GLU A 33 -11.88 15.34 -0.53
N GLN A 34 -12.10 16.40 0.24
CA GLN A 34 -11.69 17.75 -0.12
C GLN A 34 -10.55 18.20 0.78
N ARG A 35 -9.60 18.92 0.19
CA ARG A 35 -8.54 19.58 0.94
C ARG A 35 -9.17 20.61 1.89
N PRO A 36 -8.92 20.50 3.21
CA PRO A 36 -9.36 21.52 4.14
C PRO A 36 -8.81 22.89 3.74
N LYS A 37 -9.60 23.96 3.85
CA LYS A 37 -9.07 25.32 3.72
C LYS A 37 -7.92 25.46 4.72
N ARG A 38 -6.75 25.94 4.26
CA ARG A 38 -5.59 26.16 5.12
C ARG A 38 -6.04 27.00 6.31
N SER A 39 -6.14 26.40 7.48
CA SER A 39 -6.20 27.18 8.70
C SER A 39 -4.79 27.70 8.92
N PRO A 40 -4.55 29.03 9.00
CA PRO A 40 -3.25 29.52 9.38
C PRO A 40 -2.94 28.92 10.75
N ILE A 41 -1.92 28.09 10.78
CA ILE A 41 -1.29 27.59 11.98
C ILE A 41 -1.06 28.81 12.89
N LYS A 42 -1.89 28.96 13.93
CA LYS A 42 -1.72 29.99 14.96
C LYS A 42 -1.07 29.33 16.16
N GLY A 43 0.19 29.67 16.45
CA GLY A 43 0.89 29.30 17.68
C GLY A 43 2.29 28.75 17.45
N ALA A 44 3.14 28.86 18.48
CA ALA A 44 4.43 28.17 18.54
C ALA A 44 4.17 26.66 18.47
N GLN A 45 4.44 26.05 17.33
CA GLN A 45 4.25 24.62 17.14
C GLN A 45 5.50 23.88 17.58
N THR A 46 5.36 23.07 18.63
CA THR A 46 6.34 22.05 18.96
C THR A 46 6.21 20.95 17.90
N CYS A 47 7.29 20.67 17.18
CA CYS A 47 7.31 19.53 16.27
C CYS A 47 7.09 18.22 17.04
N ARG A 48 6.06 17.45 16.69
CA ARG A 48 5.71 16.14 17.27
C ARG A 48 6.88 15.14 17.25
N TYR A 49 7.75 15.26 16.25
CA TYR A 49 8.86 14.35 16.06
C TYR A 49 10.12 14.81 16.78
N CYS A 50 10.59 16.04 16.58
CA CYS A 50 11.88 16.49 17.13
C CYS A 50 11.77 17.42 18.35
N GLY A 51 10.57 17.86 18.72
CA GLY A 51 10.35 18.75 19.85
C GLY A 51 10.75 20.21 19.62
N ALA A 52 11.23 20.57 18.42
CA ALA A 52 11.65 21.94 18.12
C ALA A 52 10.44 22.90 18.09
N THR A 53 10.58 24.06 18.73
CA THR A 53 9.53 25.10 18.87
C THR A 53 9.77 26.36 18.04
N SER A 54 10.99 26.56 17.52
CA SER A 54 11.47 27.82 16.93
C SER A 54 11.76 27.73 15.43
N LEU A 55 10.99 26.96 14.67
CA LEU A 55 11.25 26.79 13.24
C LEU A 55 10.51 27.85 12.42
N LYS A 56 11.28 28.70 11.72
CA LYS A 56 10.79 29.81 10.89
C LYS A 56 10.06 29.36 9.61
N ARG A 57 9.96 28.06 9.33
CA ARG A 57 9.37 27.52 8.09
C ARG A 57 8.66 26.20 8.37
N TRP A 58 7.37 26.17 8.03
CA TRP A 58 6.48 25.00 8.06
C TRP A 58 5.92 24.85 6.65
N LYS A 59 6.45 23.89 5.89
CA LYS A 59 5.90 23.41 4.63
C LYS A 59 4.75 22.45 4.93
N GLU A 60 3.99 22.16 3.89
CA GLU A 60 2.94 21.15 3.96
C GLU A 60 3.57 19.76 4.04
N ALA A 61 3.61 19.24 5.25
CA ALA A 61 3.92 17.85 5.51
C ALA A 61 2.64 17.01 5.38
N HIS A 62 2.75 15.84 4.78
CA HIS A 62 1.60 14.95 4.61
C HIS A 62 1.52 13.96 5.77
N THR A 63 0.35 13.79 6.39
CA THR A 63 0.20 12.78 7.47
C THR A 63 0.39 11.38 6.93
N PHE A 64 -0.30 11.06 5.82
CA PHE A 64 -0.07 9.84 5.03
C PHE A 64 0.77 10.16 3.81
N SER A 65 1.62 9.24 3.36
CA SER A 65 2.47 9.51 2.19
C SER A 65 1.63 9.84 0.95
N HIS A 66 2.10 10.80 0.16
CA HIS A 66 1.52 11.09 -1.15
C HIS A 66 1.61 9.87 -2.10
N ALA A 67 2.55 8.95 -1.88
CA ALA A 67 2.65 7.70 -2.63
C ALA A 67 1.38 6.83 -2.53
N LEU A 68 0.61 7.00 -1.44
CA LEU A 68 -0.66 6.33 -1.19
C LEU A 68 -1.88 7.06 -1.79
N GLY A 69 -1.67 8.21 -2.45
CA GLY A 69 -2.75 9.03 -3.01
C GLY A 69 -3.26 10.13 -2.09
N ASN A 70 -2.60 10.35 -0.95
CA ASN A 70 -2.97 11.45 -0.05
C ASN A 70 -2.62 12.82 -0.66
N ASN A 71 -3.65 13.64 -0.87
CA ASN A 71 -3.52 15.02 -1.33
C ASN A 71 -4.20 16.04 -0.39
N THR A 72 -4.77 15.57 0.72
CA THR A 72 -5.76 16.33 1.50
C THR A 72 -5.52 16.27 3.01
N LEU A 73 -4.83 15.24 3.51
CA LEU A 73 -4.50 15.07 4.92
C LEU A 73 -3.07 15.54 5.21
N PHE A 74 -2.95 16.68 5.87
CA PHE A 74 -1.65 17.29 6.21
C PHE A 74 -1.38 17.23 7.71
N SER A 75 -0.11 17.11 8.08
CA SER A 75 0.34 17.27 9.45
C SER A 75 0.58 18.75 9.73
N TYR A 76 0.04 19.22 10.84
CA TYR A 76 0.22 20.58 11.35
C TYR A 76 1.22 20.61 12.50
N ASP A 77 1.93 19.52 12.80
CA ASP A 77 2.90 19.45 13.90
C ASP A 77 4.19 18.76 13.45
N GLU A 78 4.47 18.79 12.14
CA GLU A 78 5.68 18.25 11.51
C GLU A 78 6.50 19.38 10.89
N CYS A 79 7.75 19.52 11.31
CA CYS A 79 8.62 20.57 10.79
C CYS A 79 9.34 20.17 9.49
N ASP A 80 9.83 21.17 8.75
CA ASP A 80 10.53 20.99 7.47
C ASP A 80 11.70 20.00 7.54
N VAL A 81 12.49 20.03 8.61
CA VAL A 81 13.65 19.15 8.78
C VAL A 81 13.22 17.69 8.91
N CYS A 82 12.15 17.43 9.66
CA CYS A 82 11.60 16.08 9.80
C CYS A 82 10.94 15.63 8.48
N ASN A 83 10.13 16.50 7.87
CA ASN A 83 9.48 16.22 6.59
C ASN A 83 10.49 15.89 5.48
N GLU A 84 11.58 16.64 5.38
CA GLU A 84 12.67 16.36 4.43
C GLU A 84 13.34 15.03 4.73
N ARG A 85 13.63 14.72 6.00
CA ARG A 85 14.18 13.41 6.41
C ARG A 85 13.27 12.26 5.97
N PHE A 86 11.96 12.40 6.18
CA PHE A 86 11.00 11.33 5.88
C PHE A 86 10.73 11.15 4.39
N SER A 87 11.00 12.16 3.57
CA SER A 87 10.80 12.08 2.10
C SER A 87 11.59 10.94 1.43
N THR A 88 12.76 10.59 1.97
CA THR A 88 13.55 9.44 1.48
C THR A 88 12.79 8.13 1.73
N TRP A 89 12.18 7.98 2.90
CA TRP A 89 11.42 6.79 3.26
C TRP A 89 10.11 6.68 2.49
N GLU A 90 9.48 7.81 2.18
CA GLU A 90 8.32 7.82 1.29
C GLU A 90 8.68 7.39 -0.14
N THR A 91 9.90 7.68 -0.60
CA THR A 91 10.41 7.21 -1.89
C THR A 91 10.60 5.70 -1.88
N ASP A 92 11.22 5.15 -0.84
CA ASP A 92 11.36 3.69 -0.66
C ASP A 92 9.99 3.00 -0.51
N LEU A 93 9.03 3.61 0.19
CA LEU A 93 7.65 3.14 0.25
C LEU A 93 7.03 3.09 -1.15
N ALA A 94 7.18 4.14 -1.96
CA ALA A 94 6.63 4.15 -3.32
C ALA A 94 7.22 3.02 -4.19
N ALA A 95 8.52 2.74 -4.06
CA ALA A 95 9.19 1.64 -4.75
C ALA A 95 8.72 0.26 -4.25
N PHE A 96 8.51 0.09 -2.94
CA PHE A 96 7.94 -1.12 -2.34
C PHE A 96 6.52 -1.42 -2.83
N LEU A 97 5.66 -0.39 -2.92
CA LEU A 97 4.30 -0.52 -3.48
C LEU A 97 4.34 -0.82 -4.98
N GLY A 98 5.36 -0.34 -5.68
CA GLY A 98 5.68 -0.68 -7.06
C GLY A 98 4.50 -0.45 -8.02
N PRO A 99 4.19 -1.41 -8.91
CA PRO A 99 3.19 -1.25 -9.96
C PRO A 99 1.77 -1.06 -9.42
N SER A 100 1.52 -1.45 -8.17
CA SER A 100 0.23 -1.33 -7.51
C SER A 100 -0.32 0.10 -7.49
N ARG A 101 0.57 1.11 -7.49
CA ARG A 101 0.17 2.52 -7.52
C ARG A 101 -0.49 2.89 -8.84
N THR A 102 0.02 2.37 -9.95
CA THR A 102 -0.57 2.59 -11.28
C THR A 102 -1.78 1.70 -11.49
N LEU A 103 -1.70 0.42 -11.10
CA LEU A 103 -2.79 -0.53 -11.25
C LEU A 103 -4.03 -0.08 -10.48
N ASN A 104 -3.88 0.47 -9.27
CA ASN A 104 -5.02 1.02 -8.53
C ASN A 104 -5.28 2.50 -8.85
N GLN A 105 -4.69 3.04 -9.92
CA GLN A 105 -4.95 4.38 -10.44
C GLN A 105 -4.82 5.50 -9.38
N VAL A 106 -3.83 5.35 -8.51
CA VAL A 106 -3.58 6.29 -7.41
C VAL A 106 -3.17 7.64 -7.99
N ARG A 107 -4.03 8.64 -7.88
CA ARG A 107 -3.76 9.98 -8.44
C ARG A 107 -2.69 10.72 -7.63
N GLY A 108 -1.63 11.13 -8.31
CA GLY A 108 -0.63 12.06 -7.80
C GLY A 108 -0.78 13.46 -8.40
N LYS A 109 0.19 14.34 -8.11
CA LYS A 109 0.23 15.74 -8.60
C LYS A 109 0.11 15.91 -10.12
N LYS A 110 0.54 14.92 -10.91
CA LYS A 110 0.54 14.94 -12.39
C LYS A 110 -0.37 13.85 -13.00
N GLY A 111 -1.43 13.46 -12.29
CA GLY A 111 -2.30 12.35 -12.68
C GLY A 111 -1.82 11.00 -12.15
N ILE A 112 -2.25 9.91 -12.79
CA ILE A 112 -1.86 8.54 -12.43
C ILE A 112 -0.37 8.34 -12.73
N PRO A 113 0.46 7.86 -11.78
CA PRO A 113 1.88 7.64 -12.04
C PRO A 113 2.06 6.51 -13.05
N LYS A 114 3.05 6.66 -13.94
CA LYS A 114 3.53 5.55 -14.78
C LYS A 114 4.45 4.65 -13.94
N SER A 115 4.35 3.33 -14.12
CA SER A 115 5.26 2.36 -13.49
C SER A 115 6.11 1.68 -14.55
N LYS A 116 7.43 1.85 -14.47
CA LYS A 116 8.39 1.13 -15.32
C LYS A 116 9.10 0.11 -14.44
N SER A 117 9.27 -1.11 -14.93
CA SER A 117 10.05 -2.10 -14.20
C SER A 117 11.54 -1.72 -14.23
N ALA A 118 12.27 -2.04 -13.16
CA ALA A 118 13.68 -1.66 -13.03
C ALA A 118 14.58 -2.27 -14.12
N ASP A 119 14.22 -3.46 -14.61
CA ASP A 119 14.86 -4.15 -15.74
C ASP A 119 14.38 -3.66 -17.11
N ARG A 120 13.50 -2.64 -17.13
CA ARG A 120 12.90 -2.02 -18.31
C ARG A 120 12.22 -3.04 -19.23
N GLN A 121 11.66 -4.10 -18.67
CA GLN A 121 10.91 -5.10 -19.43
C GLN A 121 9.44 -4.76 -19.55
N VAL A 122 8.85 -4.13 -18.54
CA VAL A 122 7.42 -3.79 -18.47
C VAL A 122 7.22 -2.32 -18.20
N GLU A 123 6.27 -1.71 -18.89
CA GLU A 123 5.73 -0.39 -18.59
C GLU A 123 4.22 -0.49 -18.36
N ILE A 124 3.73 0.17 -17.30
CA ILE A 124 2.32 0.25 -16.95
C ILE A 124 1.91 1.73 -16.93
N VAL A 125 0.85 2.06 -17.64
CA VAL A 125 0.32 3.41 -17.78
C VAL A 125 -1.17 3.41 -17.51
N GLY A 126 -1.64 4.30 -16.64
CA GLY A 126 -3.06 4.63 -16.56
C GLY A 126 -3.42 5.58 -17.70
N ASP A 127 -4.47 5.26 -18.43
CA ASP A 127 -5.05 6.11 -19.47
C ASP A 127 -6.44 6.57 -18.98
N ASP A 128 -6.67 7.88 -18.99
CA ASP A 128 -7.94 8.44 -18.52
C ASP A 128 -9.07 8.16 -19.55
N THR A 129 -8.74 7.83 -20.81
CA THR A 129 -9.74 7.49 -21.86
C THR A 129 -9.19 6.52 -22.91
N TRP A 130 -9.77 5.33 -23.01
CA TRP A 130 -9.58 4.43 -24.17
C TRP A 130 -10.97 4.02 -24.69
N GLU A 131 -11.25 4.28 -25.98
CA GLU A 131 -12.58 4.07 -26.59
C GLU A 131 -13.76 4.73 -25.84
N GLY A 132 -13.52 5.88 -25.18
CA GLY A 132 -14.56 6.56 -24.39
C GLY A 132 -14.86 5.91 -23.03
N GLN A 133 -14.15 4.84 -22.63
CA GLN A 133 -14.18 4.31 -21.28
C GLN A 133 -13.16 5.03 -20.39
N THR A 134 -13.61 5.43 -19.20
CA THR A 134 -12.76 5.99 -18.15
C THR A 134 -12.04 4.88 -17.38
N GLU A 135 -10.91 5.21 -16.75
CA GLU A 135 -10.18 4.33 -15.81
C GLU A 135 -9.49 3.11 -16.44
N HIS A 136 -8.82 3.31 -17.57
CA HIS A 136 -8.15 2.27 -18.34
C HIS A 136 -6.67 2.10 -17.92
N ILE A 137 -6.14 0.87 -17.93
CA ILE A 137 -4.71 0.59 -17.67
C ILE A 137 -4.10 -0.18 -18.82
N LYS A 138 -3.00 0.33 -19.38
CA LYS A 138 -2.18 -0.36 -20.37
C LYS A 138 -0.95 -0.96 -19.69
N ILE A 139 -0.73 -2.27 -19.88
CA ILE A 139 0.51 -2.96 -19.53
C ILE A 139 1.22 -3.34 -20.83
N GLU A 140 2.46 -2.89 -21.03
CA GLU A 140 3.22 -3.14 -22.24
C GLU A 140 4.57 -3.79 -21.90
N ARG A 141 4.91 -4.89 -22.60
CA ARG A 141 6.28 -5.40 -22.59
C ARG A 141 7.10 -4.69 -23.65
N THR A 142 8.34 -4.35 -23.32
CA THR A 142 9.24 -3.60 -24.20
C THR A 142 9.69 -4.38 -25.43
N ALA A 143 9.74 -5.71 -25.34
CA ALA A 143 10.08 -6.59 -26.45
C ALA A 143 9.35 -7.94 -26.29
N LEU A 144 9.01 -8.59 -27.40
CA LEU A 144 8.18 -9.81 -27.42
C LEU A 144 8.95 -11.03 -26.91
N GLU A 145 10.25 -11.08 -27.21
CA GLU A 145 11.19 -12.13 -26.80
C GLU A 145 11.43 -12.20 -25.28
N LYS A 146 10.88 -11.25 -24.51
CA LYS A 146 10.98 -11.23 -23.06
C LYS A 146 9.76 -11.91 -22.43
N ASP A 147 10.03 -12.82 -21.50
CA ASP A 147 9.05 -13.60 -20.73
C ASP A 147 8.41 -12.80 -19.58
N ALA A 148 8.06 -11.54 -19.85
CA ALA A 148 7.51 -10.62 -18.86
C ALA A 148 5.97 -10.72 -18.75
N ILE A 149 5.32 -11.26 -19.79
CA ILE A 149 3.87 -11.48 -19.87
C ILE A 149 3.66 -12.93 -20.29
N ARG A 150 3.00 -13.71 -19.44
CA ARG A 150 2.58 -15.08 -19.71
C ARG A 150 1.05 -15.13 -19.75
N ILE A 151 0.50 -15.75 -20.80
CA ILE A 151 -0.95 -15.91 -20.98
C ILE A 151 -1.24 -17.40 -21.14
N ASP A 152 -2.02 -17.97 -20.23
CA ASP A 152 -2.56 -19.32 -20.27
C ASP A 152 -4.02 -19.24 -20.74
N VAL A 153 -4.23 -19.48 -22.03
CA VAL A 153 -5.55 -19.35 -22.67
C VAL A 153 -6.53 -20.41 -22.17
N GLU A 154 -6.06 -21.62 -21.84
CA GLU A 154 -6.91 -22.73 -21.41
C GLU A 154 -7.48 -22.49 -20.01
N LYS A 155 -6.65 -21.99 -19.09
CA LYS A 155 -7.06 -21.66 -17.71
C LYS A 155 -7.68 -20.28 -17.59
N GLY A 156 -7.45 -19.43 -18.58
CA GLY A 156 -7.83 -18.05 -18.56
C GLY A 156 -7.02 -17.23 -17.55
N GLU A 157 -5.71 -17.44 -17.51
CA GLU A 157 -4.82 -16.79 -16.55
C GLU A 157 -3.80 -15.93 -17.29
N THR A 158 -3.60 -14.70 -16.84
CA THR A 158 -2.51 -13.86 -17.31
C THR A 158 -1.65 -13.42 -16.15
N ALA A 159 -0.34 -13.63 -16.28
CA ALA A 159 0.65 -13.26 -15.30
C ALA A 159 1.64 -12.27 -15.89
N VAL A 160 1.86 -11.16 -15.20
CA VAL A 160 2.86 -10.15 -15.56
C VAL A 160 3.94 -10.15 -14.49
N THR A 161 5.19 -10.39 -14.89
CA THR A 161 6.34 -10.30 -13.99
C THR A 161 6.87 -8.87 -14.00
N PHE A 162 6.81 -8.19 -12.86
CA PHE A 162 7.30 -6.83 -12.69
C PHE A 162 8.48 -6.78 -11.72
N VAL A 163 9.62 -6.23 -12.16
CA VAL A 163 10.78 -5.99 -11.31
C VAL A 163 10.64 -4.61 -10.66
N LYS A 164 10.53 -4.58 -9.33
CA LYS A 164 10.41 -3.32 -8.58
C LYS A 164 11.70 -2.51 -8.60
N GLU A 165 11.53 -1.20 -8.44
CA GLU A 165 12.64 -0.29 -8.17
C GLU A 165 13.36 -0.66 -6.88
N THR A 166 14.63 -0.28 -6.77
CA THR A 166 15.41 -0.55 -5.56
C THR A 166 14.83 0.20 -4.38
N TYR A 167 14.66 -0.47 -3.24
CA TYR A 167 14.23 0.17 -2.00
C TYR A 167 14.90 -0.44 -0.77
N ARG A 168 14.89 0.30 0.35
CA ARG A 168 15.34 -0.23 1.66
C ARG A 168 14.13 -0.68 2.48
N PRO A 169 14.01 -1.98 2.85
CA PRO A 169 12.88 -2.46 3.63
C PRO A 169 12.66 -1.70 4.95
N LEU A 170 13.73 -1.38 5.69
CA LEU A 170 13.59 -0.64 6.95
C LEU A 170 13.03 0.77 6.76
N HIS A 171 13.32 1.42 5.63
CA HIS A 171 12.73 2.71 5.31
C HIS A 171 11.23 2.61 5.07
N VAL A 172 10.76 1.54 4.41
CA VAL A 172 9.32 1.25 4.26
C VAL A 172 8.66 1.13 5.63
N PHE A 173 9.26 0.38 6.56
CA PHE A 173 8.74 0.26 7.91
C PHE A 173 8.71 1.60 8.64
N LYS A 174 9.78 2.41 8.55
CA LYS A 174 9.80 3.75 9.14
C LYS A 174 8.74 4.68 8.57
N ALA A 175 8.44 4.60 7.26
CA ALA A 175 7.34 5.35 6.66
C ALA A 175 5.97 4.93 7.24
N LEU A 176 5.75 3.63 7.45
CA LEU A 176 4.54 3.12 8.11
C LEU A 176 4.44 3.58 9.57
N ILE A 177 5.53 3.50 10.33
CA ILE A 177 5.59 3.98 11.73
C ILE A 177 5.37 5.48 11.80
N LYS A 178 5.93 6.25 10.87
CA LYS A 178 5.70 7.71 10.78
C LYS A 178 4.21 8.03 10.66
N MET A 179 3.48 7.34 9.77
CA MET A 179 2.04 7.56 9.60
C MET A 179 1.23 7.19 10.85
N ALA A 180 1.57 6.08 11.52
CA ALA A 180 0.91 5.68 12.76
C ALA A 180 1.24 6.64 13.92
N TYR A 181 2.51 7.09 14.02
CA TYR A 181 2.96 8.05 15.02
C TYR A 181 2.32 9.42 14.83
N ALA A 182 2.06 9.84 13.58
CA ALA A 182 1.39 11.09 13.26
C ALA A 182 -0.04 11.20 13.81
N ILE A 183 -0.72 10.06 14.01
CA ILE A 183 -2.11 10.00 14.48
C ILE A 183 -2.24 9.60 15.94
N LEU A 184 -1.13 9.27 16.62
CA LEU A 184 -1.15 8.98 18.06
C LEU A 184 -1.76 10.17 18.83
N PRO A 185 -2.63 9.92 19.82
CA PRO A 185 -3.07 10.97 20.74
C PRO A 185 -1.89 11.62 21.45
N GLN A 186 -2.00 12.92 21.76
CA GLN A 186 -0.93 13.68 22.42
C GLN A 186 -0.52 13.04 23.76
N ASP A 187 -1.49 12.52 24.51
CA ASP A 187 -1.26 11.88 25.82
C ASP A 187 -0.46 10.57 25.73
N ASP A 188 -0.40 9.93 24.54
CA ASP A 188 0.35 8.70 24.33
C ASP A 188 1.80 8.95 23.87
N LEU A 189 2.11 10.12 23.30
CA LEU A 189 3.44 10.44 22.77
C LEU A 189 4.58 10.29 23.80
N PRO A 190 4.42 10.69 25.08
CA PRO A 190 5.49 10.54 26.08
C PRO A 190 5.95 9.09 26.30
N PHE A 191 5.11 8.10 25.98
CA PHE A 191 5.46 6.69 26.14
C PHE A 191 6.24 6.12 24.95
N TYR A 192 6.46 6.91 23.90
CA TYR A 192 7.06 6.51 22.62
C TYR A 192 8.38 7.23 22.32
N GLU A 193 9.12 7.68 23.33
CA GLU A 193 10.40 8.40 23.12
C GLU A 193 11.45 7.57 22.36
N VAL A 194 11.49 6.25 22.54
CA VAL A 194 12.37 5.37 21.76
C VAL A 194 11.96 5.31 20.29
N THR A 195 10.66 5.23 20.01
CA THR A 195 10.12 5.26 18.63
C THR A 195 10.35 6.60 17.97
N LYS A 196 10.22 7.68 18.72
CA LYS A 196 10.59 9.02 18.28
C LYS A 196 12.08 9.09 17.95
N GLN A 197 12.98 8.53 18.77
CA GLN A 197 14.40 8.47 18.45
C GLN A 197 14.69 7.63 17.19
N PHE A 198 13.99 6.51 17.02
CA PHE A 198 14.07 5.65 15.83
C PHE A 198 13.62 6.37 14.54
N LEU A 199 12.63 7.26 14.64
CA LEU A 199 12.21 8.13 13.55
C LEU A 199 13.16 9.32 13.34
N ASN A 200 13.90 9.77 14.36
CA ASN A 200 14.76 10.95 14.21
C ASN A 200 16.22 10.65 13.87
N SER A 201 16.64 9.38 13.97
CA SER A 201 18.03 8.98 13.78
C SER A 201 18.13 7.56 13.23
N SER A 202 19.32 7.19 12.75
CA SER A 202 19.67 5.81 12.37
C SER A 202 20.39 5.05 13.49
N SER A 203 20.60 5.68 14.65
CA SER A 203 21.39 5.11 15.75
C SER A 203 20.76 3.89 16.40
N LEU A 204 19.46 3.69 16.18
CA LEU A 204 18.69 2.57 16.70
C LEU A 204 18.33 1.55 15.60
N ASP A 205 18.83 1.71 14.37
CA ASP A 205 18.39 0.87 13.26
C ASP A 205 18.80 -0.58 13.42
N ASN A 206 19.97 -0.84 14.00
CA ASN A 206 20.44 -2.21 14.23
C ASN A 206 19.66 -2.88 15.37
N GLU A 207 19.46 -2.15 16.45
CA GLU A 207 18.82 -2.61 17.67
C GLU A 207 17.33 -2.85 17.48
N LEU A 208 16.70 -2.13 16.53
CA LEU A 208 15.25 -2.12 16.39
C LEU A 208 14.72 -2.73 15.10
N ALA A 209 15.59 -3.03 14.13
CA ALA A 209 15.21 -3.64 12.86
C ALA A 209 14.41 -4.95 13.03
N HIS A 210 14.68 -5.77 14.07
CA HIS A 210 13.97 -7.04 14.27
C HIS A 210 12.47 -6.88 14.53
N THR A 211 12.01 -5.68 14.89
CA THR A 211 10.59 -5.35 15.09
C THR A 211 9.88 -4.93 13.83
N ALA A 212 10.61 -4.71 12.74
CA ALA A 212 10.09 -4.29 11.46
C ALA A 212 9.41 -5.46 10.73
N THR A 213 8.33 -5.98 11.30
CA THR A 213 7.51 -7.03 10.69
C THR A 213 6.08 -6.52 10.58
N ILE A 214 5.45 -6.76 9.43
CA ILE A 214 4.08 -6.36 9.17
C ILE A 214 3.28 -7.55 8.65
N ASN A 215 1.98 -7.58 8.92
CA ASN A 215 1.05 -8.44 8.21
C ASN A 215 0.48 -7.67 7.01
N LYS A 216 0.80 -8.12 5.80
CA LYS A 216 0.26 -7.56 4.55
C LYS A 216 -0.88 -8.45 4.09
N ILE A 217 -2.09 -7.92 4.10
CA ILE A 217 -3.28 -8.54 3.51
C ILE A 217 -3.49 -7.93 2.13
N THR A 218 -3.69 -8.77 1.13
CA THR A 218 -3.97 -8.37 -0.24
C THR A 218 -5.32 -8.92 -0.64
N PHE A 219 -6.23 -8.05 -1.06
CA PHE A 219 -7.49 -8.41 -1.67
C PHE A 219 -7.34 -8.53 -3.18
N THR A 220 -8.28 -9.25 -3.79
CA THR A 220 -8.41 -9.33 -5.24
C THR A 220 -8.50 -7.92 -5.84
N PHE A 221 -7.92 -7.73 -7.02
CA PHE A 221 -7.96 -6.44 -7.72
C PHE A 221 -9.40 -5.91 -7.89
N GLY A 222 -9.59 -4.59 -7.82
CA GLY A 222 -10.91 -3.95 -7.85
C GLY A 222 -11.70 -4.01 -6.53
N VAL A 223 -11.19 -4.73 -5.52
CA VAL A 223 -11.71 -4.71 -4.14
C VAL A 223 -10.80 -3.88 -3.27
N GLY A 224 -11.31 -2.80 -2.68
CA GLY A 224 -10.49 -1.95 -1.84
C GLY A 224 -11.13 -0.62 -1.50
N THR A 225 -10.30 0.28 -0.98
CA THR A 225 -10.69 1.63 -0.56
C THR A 225 -10.22 2.66 -1.60
N SER A 226 -11.07 3.62 -1.95
CA SER A 226 -10.71 4.70 -2.88
C SER A 226 -9.68 5.67 -2.29
N SER A 227 -9.77 5.92 -0.99
CA SER A 227 -8.85 6.76 -0.22
C SER A 227 -8.15 5.93 0.86
N PRO A 228 -6.88 6.24 1.17
CA PRO A 228 -6.21 5.60 2.29
C PRO A 228 -6.81 6.07 3.61
N PHE A 229 -6.90 5.14 4.57
CA PHE A 229 -7.24 5.45 5.94
C PHE A 229 -6.51 4.53 6.90
N LEU A 230 -6.38 4.97 8.15
CA LEU A 230 -5.65 4.24 9.18
C LEU A 230 -6.53 4.08 10.42
N LEU A 231 -6.64 2.85 10.91
CA LEU A 231 -7.26 2.52 12.19
C LEU A 231 -6.18 2.25 13.24
N LEU A 232 -6.25 2.95 14.35
CA LEU A 232 -5.37 2.76 15.49
C LEU A 232 -6.13 2.08 16.62
N TYR A 233 -5.55 0.99 17.11
CA TYR A 233 -6.06 0.20 18.22
C TYR A 233 -5.09 0.27 19.39
N LYS A 234 -5.62 0.40 20.61
CA LYS A 234 -4.85 0.41 21.85
C LYS A 234 -5.19 -0.82 22.70
N LYS A 235 -4.16 -1.46 23.24
CA LYS A 235 -4.24 -2.64 24.08
C LYS A 235 -4.96 -2.29 25.39
N LYS A 236 -5.92 -3.10 25.80
CA LYS A 236 -6.73 -2.89 27.01
C LYS A 236 -5.95 -3.17 28.29
N ASP A 237 -5.08 -4.18 28.26
CA ASP A 237 -4.24 -4.60 29.38
C ASP A 237 -2.76 -4.56 28.98
N LEU A 238 -2.00 -3.65 29.62
CA LEU A 238 -0.58 -3.45 29.36
C LEU A 238 0.29 -4.68 29.70
N SER A 239 -0.20 -5.60 30.54
CA SER A 239 0.53 -6.82 30.92
C SER A 239 0.61 -7.87 29.81
N LEU A 240 -0.31 -7.81 28.83
CA LEU A 240 -0.39 -8.80 27.75
C LEU A 240 0.81 -8.72 26.80
N PRO A 241 1.29 -9.85 26.26
CA PRO A 241 2.48 -9.94 25.41
C PRO A 241 2.23 -9.52 23.95
N HIS A 242 1.53 -8.40 23.75
CA HIS A 242 1.19 -7.84 22.45
C HIS A 242 1.63 -6.35 22.38
N PRO A 243 1.87 -5.78 21.19
CA PRO A 243 2.16 -4.35 21.06
C PRO A 243 1.06 -3.49 21.69
N THR A 244 1.43 -2.42 22.39
CA THR A 244 0.47 -1.51 23.04
C THR A 244 -0.44 -0.84 22.01
N HIS A 245 0.10 -0.46 20.85
CA HIS A 245 -0.69 0.03 19.73
C HIS A 245 -0.46 -0.80 18.48
N VAL A 246 -1.54 -1.09 17.77
CA VAL A 246 -1.54 -1.71 16.45
C VAL A 246 -2.23 -0.78 15.47
N ALA A 247 -1.56 -0.51 14.35
CA ALA A 247 -2.08 0.27 13.24
C ALA A 247 -2.51 -0.66 12.10
N LEU A 248 -3.63 -0.32 11.46
CA LEU A 248 -4.09 -0.91 10.22
C LEU A 248 -4.25 0.18 9.17
N LEU A 249 -3.33 0.21 8.22
CA LEU A 249 -3.40 1.10 7.07
C LEU A 249 -4.13 0.39 5.94
N PHE A 250 -5.31 0.88 5.61
CA PHE A 250 -6.06 0.48 4.43
C PHE A 250 -5.67 1.37 3.26
N TRP A 251 -5.25 0.74 2.17
CA TRP A 251 -4.87 1.44 0.96
C TRP A 251 -5.21 0.58 -0.24
N GLN A 252 -6.21 1.00 -1.02
CA GLN A 252 -6.65 0.27 -2.21
C GLN A 252 -6.99 -1.17 -1.84
N ASN A 253 -6.45 -2.15 -2.55
CA ASN A 253 -6.63 -3.57 -2.28
C ASN A 253 -5.67 -4.13 -1.21
N TYR A 254 -4.96 -3.29 -0.46
CA TYR A 254 -4.02 -3.72 0.58
C TYR A 254 -4.46 -3.26 1.97
N VAL A 255 -4.12 -4.09 2.96
CA VAL A 255 -4.11 -3.71 4.37
C VAL A 255 -2.73 -4.04 4.94
N PHE A 256 -2.09 -3.03 5.52
CA PHE A 256 -0.86 -3.21 6.27
C PHE A 256 -1.17 -3.11 7.76
N GLN A 257 -1.09 -4.23 8.46
CA GLN A 257 -1.23 -4.30 9.91
C GLN A 257 0.15 -4.39 10.57
N TYR A 258 0.44 -3.52 11.54
CA TYR A 258 1.75 -3.45 12.19
C TYR A 258 1.65 -2.84 13.60
N GLY A 259 2.48 -3.32 14.53
CA GLY A 259 2.59 -2.74 15.86
C GLY A 259 3.43 -1.46 15.84
N ILE A 260 3.06 -0.45 16.62
CA ILE A 260 3.97 0.68 16.90
C ILE A 260 4.98 0.18 17.94
N PRO A 261 6.27 0.09 17.61
CA PRO A 261 7.23 -0.56 18.48
C PRO A 261 7.60 0.35 19.66
N TYR A 262 8.33 -0.19 20.64
CA TYR A 262 8.97 0.52 21.76
C TYR A 262 8.11 1.49 22.57
N HIS A 263 6.85 1.14 22.79
CA HIS A 263 6.10 1.74 23.89
C HIS A 263 6.78 1.40 25.22
N SER A 264 6.87 2.34 26.17
CA SER A 264 7.53 2.16 27.47
C SER A 264 7.12 0.87 28.22
N ALA A 265 5.84 0.50 28.16
CA ALA A 265 5.32 -0.73 28.78
C ALA A 265 5.70 -2.04 28.05
N ASP A 266 6.17 -1.95 26.80
CA ASP A 266 6.56 -3.09 25.97
C ASP A 266 8.09 -3.21 25.79
N ILE A 267 8.87 -2.17 26.15
CA ILE A 267 10.33 -2.09 25.90
C ILE A 267 11.06 -3.37 26.34
N GLU A 268 10.76 -3.89 27.53
CA GLU A 268 11.45 -5.07 28.06
C GLU A 268 11.17 -6.37 27.29
N ARG A 269 10.11 -6.38 26.47
CA ARG A 269 9.71 -7.54 25.67
C ARG A 269 10.41 -7.56 24.32
N PHE A 270 10.69 -6.39 23.74
CA PHE A 270 11.37 -6.31 22.46
C PHE A 270 12.78 -6.93 22.53
N GLY A 271 13.03 -7.93 21.68
CA GLY A 271 14.34 -8.60 21.58
C GLY A 271 14.65 -9.63 22.68
N LYS A 272 13.81 -9.73 23.73
CA LYS A 272 14.00 -10.68 24.84
C LYS A 272 12.90 -11.72 24.97
N LYS A 273 11.67 -11.39 24.57
CA LYS A 273 10.51 -12.30 24.62
C LYS A 273 9.69 -12.14 23.33
N PRO A 274 9.24 -13.24 22.70
CA PRO A 274 8.40 -13.13 21.52
C PRO A 274 7.10 -12.40 21.90
N MET A 275 6.75 -11.36 21.14
CA MET A 275 5.43 -10.77 21.19
C MET A 275 4.61 -11.33 20.03
N SER A 276 3.39 -11.76 20.32
CA SER A 276 2.45 -12.11 19.26
C SER A 276 1.67 -10.87 18.87
N GLN A 277 1.35 -10.74 17.59
CA GLN A 277 0.45 -9.70 17.11
C GLN A 277 -0.79 -10.41 16.57
N PRO A 278 -1.93 -10.40 17.31
CA PRO A 278 -3.14 -11.03 16.80
C PRO A 278 -3.51 -10.37 15.48
N GLN A 279 -3.79 -11.18 14.47
CA GLN A 279 -4.18 -10.69 13.16
C GLN A 279 -5.65 -10.28 13.25
N LEU A 280 -5.94 -9.06 12.81
CA LEU A 280 -7.31 -8.69 12.53
C LEU A 280 -7.74 -9.45 11.27
N PRO A 281 -8.90 -10.11 11.28
CA PRO A 281 -9.37 -10.82 10.11
C PRO A 281 -9.61 -9.84 8.95
N PRO A 282 -9.54 -10.31 7.69
CA PRO A 282 -9.80 -9.47 6.53
C PRO A 282 -11.27 -9.05 6.50
N PHE A 283 -11.56 -7.81 6.88
CA PHE A 283 -12.89 -7.23 6.69
C PHE A 283 -13.16 -6.92 5.22
N LEU A 284 -14.43 -7.01 4.84
CA LEU A 284 -14.96 -6.50 3.58
C LEU A 284 -15.72 -5.20 3.82
N PHE A 285 -15.53 -4.25 2.91
CA PHE A 285 -16.26 -2.96 2.91
C PHE A 285 -17.63 -3.04 2.23
N PHE A 286 -18.02 -4.24 1.79
CA PHE A 286 -19.26 -4.47 1.06
C PHE A 286 -19.73 -5.90 1.31
N GLU A 287 -21.04 -6.04 1.40
CA GLU A 287 -21.71 -7.31 1.59
C GLU A 287 -21.72 -8.14 0.30
N GLY A 288 -21.74 -9.47 0.41
CA GLY A 288 -22.16 -10.35 -0.68
C GLY A 288 -21.18 -10.64 -1.83
N LYS A 289 -19.89 -10.25 -1.75
CA LYS A 289 -18.90 -10.68 -2.76
C LYS A 289 -18.04 -11.84 -2.26
N ASN A 290 -17.85 -12.86 -3.10
CA ASN A 290 -16.83 -13.90 -2.95
C ASN A 290 -15.43 -13.31 -3.16
N VAL A 291 -14.92 -12.56 -2.17
CA VAL A 291 -13.61 -11.91 -2.25
C VAL A 291 -12.53 -12.84 -1.75
N LYS A 292 -11.55 -13.17 -2.61
CA LYS A 292 -10.31 -13.81 -2.17
C LYS A 292 -9.38 -12.78 -1.53
N SER A 293 -8.74 -13.16 -0.43
CA SER A 293 -7.66 -12.39 0.19
C SER A 293 -6.52 -13.32 0.57
N PHE A 294 -5.31 -12.80 0.49
CA PHE A 294 -4.10 -13.48 0.91
C PHE A 294 -3.38 -12.65 1.97
N ALA A 295 -3.06 -13.26 3.11
CA ALA A 295 -2.31 -12.62 4.19
C ALA A 295 -0.89 -13.20 4.23
N ARG A 296 0.11 -12.33 4.35
CA ARG A 296 1.50 -12.72 4.50
C ARG A 296 2.21 -11.86 5.53
N ILE A 297 3.05 -12.50 6.33
CA ILE A 297 4.00 -11.81 7.19
C ILE A 297 5.17 -11.35 6.32
N VAL A 298 5.47 -10.05 6.34
CA VAL A 298 6.55 -9.43 5.60
C VAL A 298 7.55 -8.87 6.59
N SER A 299 8.80 -9.33 6.51
CA SER A 299 9.91 -8.73 7.23
C SER A 299 10.48 -7.54 6.46
N LEU A 300 10.56 -6.41 7.12
CA LEU A 300 11.08 -5.13 6.66
C LEU A 300 12.32 -4.72 7.48
N SER A 301 13.02 -5.68 8.09
CA SER A 301 14.16 -5.42 8.97
C SER A 301 15.45 -5.01 8.25
N SER A 302 15.59 -5.34 6.96
CA SER A 302 16.82 -5.08 6.23
C SER A 302 17.06 -3.59 6.00
N ARG A 303 18.29 -3.14 6.31
CA ARG A 303 18.82 -1.81 6.00
C ARG A 303 19.41 -1.73 4.59
N GLU A 304 19.74 -2.88 4.02
CA GLU A 304 20.39 -2.95 2.73
C GLU A 304 19.39 -2.68 1.60
N PRO A 305 19.83 -1.98 0.52
CA PRO A 305 19.00 -1.81 -0.66
C PRO A 305 18.63 -3.16 -1.27
N LEU A 306 17.35 -3.49 -1.31
CA LEU A 306 16.82 -4.66 -1.99
C LEU A 306 16.66 -4.33 -3.48
N LYS A 307 17.39 -5.06 -4.33
CA LYS A 307 17.40 -4.91 -5.79
C LYS A 307 16.74 -6.10 -6.44
N GLY A 308 16.02 -5.87 -7.53
CA GLY A 308 15.51 -6.94 -8.37
C GLY A 308 14.38 -7.77 -7.75
N GLU A 309 13.68 -7.25 -6.73
CA GLU A 309 12.50 -7.92 -6.20
C GLU A 309 11.45 -8.04 -7.32
N LYS A 310 11.03 -9.28 -7.59
CA LYS A 310 10.01 -9.60 -8.58
C LYS A 310 8.65 -9.70 -7.90
N GLU A 311 7.65 -9.09 -8.51
CA GLU A 311 6.24 -9.25 -8.16
C GLU A 311 5.50 -9.78 -9.38
N THR A 312 4.66 -10.79 -9.17
CA THR A 312 3.81 -11.34 -10.23
C THR A 312 2.41 -10.78 -10.05
N ILE A 313 1.92 -10.10 -11.06
CA ILE A 313 0.56 -9.56 -11.13
C ILE A 313 -0.27 -10.56 -11.91
N GLU A 314 -1.22 -11.19 -11.23
CA GLU A 314 -2.07 -12.22 -11.82
C GLU A 314 -3.47 -11.68 -12.06
N PHE A 315 -4.01 -11.99 -13.25
CA PHE A 315 -5.36 -11.69 -13.65
C PHE A 315 -6.06 -13.00 -14.02
N PHE A 316 -7.26 -13.20 -13.47
CA PHE A 316 -8.10 -14.34 -13.79
C PHE A 316 -9.23 -13.88 -14.69
N HIS A 317 -9.31 -14.50 -15.86
CA HIS A 317 -10.48 -14.51 -16.68
C HIS A 317 -11.09 -15.91 -16.65
N GLY A 318 -12.38 -16.04 -16.36
CA GLY A 318 -13.03 -17.35 -16.37
C GLY A 318 -12.77 -18.08 -17.69
N ALA A 319 -12.72 -19.42 -17.65
CA ALA A 319 -12.59 -20.26 -18.83
C ALA A 319 -13.65 -19.84 -19.86
N GLY A 320 -13.23 -19.26 -20.99
CA GLY A 320 -14.14 -18.81 -22.05
C GLY A 320 -14.25 -17.32 -22.31
N ILE A 321 -13.31 -16.46 -21.88
CA ILE A 321 -13.21 -15.12 -22.52
C ILE A 321 -12.83 -15.33 -23.99
N PRO A 322 -13.65 -14.90 -24.96
CA PRO A 322 -13.25 -14.90 -26.35
C PRO A 322 -12.03 -14.00 -26.47
N SER A 323 -10.92 -14.55 -26.94
CA SER A 323 -9.77 -13.75 -27.28
C SER A 323 -10.07 -12.97 -28.56
N THR A 324 -10.89 -11.92 -28.48
CA THR A 324 -11.15 -11.08 -29.63
C THR A 324 -9.88 -10.30 -29.92
N VAL A 325 -9.17 -10.75 -30.94
CA VAL A 325 -7.98 -10.06 -31.45
C VAL A 325 -8.46 -8.74 -32.03
N TYR A 326 -7.97 -7.63 -31.50
CA TYR A 326 -8.37 -6.29 -31.94
C TYR A 326 -7.31 -5.74 -32.91
N ASP A 327 -7.73 -5.36 -34.12
CA ASP A 327 -6.83 -4.74 -35.10
C ASP A 327 -6.52 -3.31 -34.65
N THR A 328 -5.25 -3.05 -34.32
CA THR A 328 -4.83 -1.74 -33.82
C THR A 328 -4.84 -0.64 -34.89
N ASP A 329 -4.86 -1.02 -36.16
CA ASP A 329 -4.82 -0.10 -37.29
C ASP A 329 -6.26 0.24 -37.76
N THR A 330 -7.23 -0.68 -37.62
CA THR A 330 -8.63 -0.47 -38.06
C THR A 330 -9.65 -0.25 -36.95
N GLY A 331 -9.36 -0.62 -35.70
CA GLY A 331 -10.32 -0.49 -34.60
C GLY A 331 -11.39 -1.58 -34.56
N GLU A 332 -11.21 -2.68 -35.30
CA GLU A 332 -12.21 -3.73 -35.45
C GLU A 332 -11.83 -5.02 -34.71
N LEU A 333 -12.85 -5.74 -34.24
CA LEU A 333 -12.71 -7.09 -33.71
C LEU A 333 -12.43 -8.05 -34.87
N ILE A 334 -11.30 -8.76 -34.81
CA ILE A 334 -10.90 -9.76 -35.78
C ILE A 334 -11.22 -11.15 -35.23
N ASP A 335 -11.85 -11.99 -36.05
CA ASP A 335 -12.00 -13.42 -35.79
C ASP A 335 -10.67 -14.15 -36.06
N ALA A 336 -9.76 -14.09 -35.09
CA ALA A 336 -8.46 -14.74 -35.14
C ALA A 336 -8.15 -15.41 -33.79
N LYS A 337 -7.49 -16.58 -33.82
CA LYS A 337 -6.96 -17.21 -32.60
C LYS A 337 -5.82 -16.36 -32.04
N LEU A 338 -5.91 -15.99 -30.77
CA LEU A 338 -4.84 -15.29 -30.05
C LEU A 338 -3.61 -16.20 -29.93
N ASN A 339 -2.45 -15.69 -30.36
CA ASN A 339 -1.17 -16.27 -30.01
C ASN A 339 -0.57 -15.49 -28.83
N PRO A 340 -0.50 -16.07 -27.60
CA PRO A 340 0.12 -15.47 -26.43
C PRO A 340 1.49 -14.82 -26.67
N ASP A 341 2.31 -15.44 -27.52
CA ASP A 341 3.68 -15.01 -27.78
C ASP A 341 3.74 -13.70 -28.57
N ASP A 342 2.68 -13.35 -29.30
CA ASP A 342 2.60 -12.14 -30.12
C ASP A 342 2.03 -10.92 -29.34
N VAL A 343 1.59 -11.11 -28.08
CA VAL A 343 0.90 -10.06 -27.30
C VAL A 343 1.87 -9.03 -26.73
N LYS A 344 2.07 -7.90 -27.40
CA LYS A 344 2.99 -6.86 -26.91
C LYS A 344 2.43 -6.07 -25.71
N PHE A 345 1.12 -5.92 -25.59
CA PHE A 345 0.49 -5.15 -24.52
C PHE A 345 -0.89 -5.71 -24.15
N ILE A 346 -1.35 -5.38 -22.95
CA ILE A 346 -2.63 -5.77 -22.35
C ILE A 346 -3.35 -4.49 -21.93
N HIS A 347 -4.64 -4.44 -22.22
CA HIS A 347 -5.56 -3.37 -21.82
C HIS A 347 -6.45 -3.91 -20.70
N LEU A 348 -6.48 -3.23 -19.55
CA LEU A 348 -7.26 -3.61 -18.37
C LEU A 348 -8.28 -2.53 -18.06
N SER A 349 -9.54 -2.92 -17.90
CA SER A 349 -10.56 -2.12 -17.25
C SER A 349 -11.11 -2.89 -16.03
N ARG A 350 -11.99 -2.26 -15.25
CA ARG A 350 -12.66 -2.96 -14.13
C ARG A 350 -13.55 -4.13 -14.59
N GLU A 351 -13.92 -4.18 -15.87
CA GLU A 351 -14.91 -5.11 -16.41
C GLU A 351 -14.31 -6.12 -17.40
N LYS A 352 -13.18 -5.80 -18.05
CA LYS A 352 -12.59 -6.62 -19.10
C LYS A 352 -11.08 -6.51 -19.17
N ILE A 353 -10.47 -7.58 -19.66
CA ILE A 353 -9.06 -7.63 -20.09
C ILE A 353 -9.08 -7.79 -21.60
N ILE A 354 -8.26 -7.00 -22.30
CA ILE A 354 -8.22 -6.96 -23.75
C ILE A 354 -6.77 -7.23 -24.20
N TYR A 355 -6.63 -8.16 -25.13
CA TYR A 355 -5.36 -8.57 -25.73
C TYR A 355 -5.33 -8.13 -27.20
N PRO A 356 -4.76 -6.95 -27.51
CA PRO A 356 -4.58 -6.51 -28.88
C PRO A 356 -3.57 -7.42 -29.60
N GLY A 357 -3.88 -7.78 -30.83
CA GLY A 357 -3.04 -8.63 -31.67
C GLY A 357 -3.18 -8.24 -33.13
N LYS A 358 -2.16 -8.51 -33.94
CA LYS A 358 -2.24 -8.31 -35.39
C LYS A 358 -2.74 -9.58 -36.07
N LYS A 359 -3.63 -9.44 -37.05
CA LYS A 359 -3.92 -10.51 -38.00
C LYS A 359 -2.60 -10.90 -38.67
N LYS A 360 -2.11 -12.13 -38.45
CA LYS A 360 -1.02 -12.66 -39.28
C LYS A 360 -1.55 -12.73 -40.71
N GLY A 361 -0.82 -12.10 -41.62
CA GLY A 361 -1.20 -11.97 -43.03
C GLY A 361 -1.44 -13.32 -43.71
N ILE A 362 -2.31 -13.27 -44.71
CA ILE A 362 -2.55 -14.31 -45.72
C ILE A 362 -1.25 -14.66 -46.43
#